data_AF-A0A657B055-F1
#
_entry.id   AF-A0A657B055-F1
#
_cell.length_a   1.000
_cell.length_b   1.000
_cell.length_c   1.000
_cell.angle_alpha   90.00
_cell.angle_beta   90.00
_cell.angle_gamma   90.00
#
_symmetry.space_group_name_H-M   'P 1'
#
loop_
_entity.id
_entity.type
_entity.pdbx_description
1 polymer ?
#
loop_
_entity_poly.entity_id
_entity_poly.type
_entity_poly.pdbx_seq_one_letter_code
_entity_poly.pdbx_strand_id
1 'polypeptide(L)'
;MIPANDTRDDIITVEETLELEQSGYFYLENRQFIGPFSSPTKAKEAALGHCEGTAPGECRAVYQGTVRFNPITELNEALPDMHQLDQTSLATIN
;
A
#
# COMPACT_ATOMS: atom_id res chain seq x y z
N MET A 1 3.52 26.90 -48.25
CA MET A 1 2.46 27.12 -47.24
C MET A 1 1.83 25.78 -46.94
N ILE A 2 2.06 25.25 -45.75
CA ILE A 2 1.41 24.05 -45.22
C ILE A 2 0.44 24.54 -44.14
N PRO A 3 -0.67 23.86 -43.89
CA PRO A 3 -1.00 23.60 -42.49
C PRO A 3 -1.03 22.09 -42.23
N ALA A 4 -0.32 21.75 -41.16
CA ALA A 4 -0.05 20.42 -40.70
C ALA A 4 -1.34 19.66 -40.40
N ASN A 5 -1.35 18.39 -40.82
CA ASN A 5 -2.34 17.41 -40.42
C ASN A 5 -2.24 17.23 -38.90
N ASP A 6 -3.24 17.71 -38.18
CA ASP A 6 -3.39 17.63 -36.72
C ASP A 6 -3.58 16.16 -36.32
N THR A 7 -2.49 15.42 -36.14
CA THR A 7 -2.50 14.16 -35.39
C THR A 7 -2.77 14.50 -33.93
N ARG A 8 -4.05 14.55 -33.58
CA ARG A 8 -4.49 14.58 -32.19
C ARG A 8 -4.14 13.24 -31.58
N ASP A 9 -2.99 13.18 -30.90
CA ASP A 9 -2.73 12.19 -29.88
C ASP A 9 -3.79 12.39 -28.79
N ASP A 10 -4.81 11.53 -28.79
CA ASP A 10 -5.71 11.38 -27.65
C ASP A 10 -4.86 10.86 -26.48
N ILE A 11 -4.37 11.78 -25.65
CA ILE A 11 -3.79 11.45 -24.36
C ILE A 11 -4.97 10.94 -23.52
N ILE A 12 -5.13 9.62 -23.45
CA ILE A 12 -6.05 8.97 -22.52
C ILE A 12 -5.52 9.29 -21.11
N THR A 13 -6.10 10.29 -20.44
CA THR A 13 -5.85 10.55 -19.02
C THR A 13 -6.47 9.40 -18.22
N VAL A 14 -5.65 8.41 -17.89
CA VAL A 14 -6.02 7.32 -16.96
C VAL A 14 -5.97 7.89 -15.54
N GLU A 15 -6.92 8.77 -15.18
CA GLU A 15 -6.85 9.54 -13.93
C GLU A 15 -7.81 9.10 -12.81
N GLU A 16 -8.66 8.09 -12.97
CA GLU A 16 -9.63 7.72 -11.91
C GLU A 16 -9.40 6.35 -11.22
N THR A 17 -8.48 5.52 -11.69
CA THR A 17 -8.20 4.22 -11.04
C THR A 17 -6.97 4.23 -10.12
N LEU A 18 -6.05 5.18 -10.32
CA LEU A 18 -4.80 5.28 -9.56
C LEU A 18 -4.98 5.96 -8.20
N GLU A 19 -6.06 6.72 -7.99
CA GLU A 19 -6.29 7.44 -6.72
C GLU A 19 -6.62 6.52 -5.55
N LEU A 20 -7.13 5.32 -5.84
CA LEU A 20 -7.48 4.32 -4.81
C LEU A 20 -6.33 3.35 -4.53
N GLU A 21 -5.30 3.33 -5.37
CA GLU A 21 -4.15 2.44 -5.25
C GLU A 21 -3.01 3.14 -4.50
N GLN A 22 -2.70 2.63 -3.32
CA GLN A 22 -1.64 3.15 -2.48
C GLN A 22 -0.55 2.09 -2.36
N SER A 23 0.65 2.42 -2.84
CA SER A 23 1.83 1.57 -2.68
C SER A 23 2.70 2.04 -1.53
N GLY A 24 3.31 1.10 -0.82
CA GLY A 24 4.18 1.40 0.32
C GLY A 24 4.30 0.25 1.30
N TYR A 25 4.57 0.62 2.55
CA TYR A 25 4.62 -0.32 3.65
C TYR A 25 3.34 -0.22 4.47
N PHE A 26 2.81 -1.35 4.86
CA PHE A 26 1.57 -1.45 5.62
C PHE A 26 1.78 -2.39 6.80
N TYR A 27 1.02 -2.22 7.86
CA TYR A 27 0.88 -3.28 8.86
C TYR A 27 -0.56 -3.81 8.85
N LEU A 28 -0.72 -5.06 9.26
CA LEU A 28 -2.03 -5.68 9.38
C LEU A 28 -2.54 -5.55 10.81
N GLU A 29 -3.70 -4.94 10.99
CA GLU A 29 -4.39 -4.84 12.27
C GLU A 29 -5.87 -5.08 12.06
N ASN A 30 -6.49 -5.93 12.89
CA ASN A 30 -7.92 -6.28 12.75
C ASN A 30 -8.32 -6.71 11.32
N ARG A 31 -7.40 -7.39 10.60
CA ARG A 31 -7.54 -7.82 9.19
C ARG A 31 -7.60 -6.67 8.17
N GLN A 32 -7.15 -5.47 8.56
CA GLN A 32 -7.09 -4.28 7.72
C GLN A 32 -5.64 -3.84 7.53
N PHE A 33 -5.30 -3.43 6.31
CA PHE A 33 -3.99 -2.85 6.02
C PHE A 33 -3.98 -1.37 6.35
N ILE A 34 -3.15 -1.00 7.34
CA ILE A 34 -2.98 0.37 7.79
C ILE A 34 -1.69 0.95 7.18
N GLY A 35 -1.77 2.14 6.58
CA GLY A 35 -0.68 2.79 5.85
C GLY A 35 -1.22 3.79 4.81
N PRO A 36 -0.45 4.13 3.76
CA PRO A 36 0.92 3.70 3.46
C PRO A 36 1.96 4.40 4.33
N PHE A 37 2.95 3.65 4.81
CA PHE A 37 4.14 4.17 5.48
C PHE A 37 5.29 4.32 4.49
N SER A 38 6.15 5.32 4.74
CA SER A 38 7.33 5.59 3.90
C SER A 38 8.46 4.57 4.07
N SER A 39 8.46 3.78 5.16
CA SER A 39 9.50 2.80 5.45
C SER A 39 8.95 1.62 6.28
N PRO A 40 9.58 0.44 6.18
CA PRO A 40 9.12 -0.73 6.92
C PRO A 40 9.34 -0.58 8.43
N THR A 41 10.36 0.18 8.84
CA THR A 41 10.61 0.53 10.24
C THR A 41 9.46 1.35 10.84
N LYS A 42 8.97 2.37 10.12
CA LYS A 42 7.82 3.17 10.58
C LYS A 42 6.54 2.33 10.65
N ALA A 43 6.29 1.48 9.65
CA ALA A 43 5.15 0.57 9.67
C ALA A 43 5.21 -0.37 10.90
N LYS A 44 6.40 -0.88 11.22
CA LYS A 44 6.64 -1.71 12.41
C LYS A 44 6.44 -0.95 13.72
N GLU A 45 6.99 0.27 13.83
CA GLU A 45 6.82 1.11 15.02
C GLU A 45 5.36 1.45 15.25
N ALA A 46 4.63 1.81 14.19
CA ALA A 46 3.19 2.05 14.24
C ALA A 46 2.43 0.78 14.64
N ALA A 47 2.74 -0.38 14.05
CA ALA A 47 2.15 -1.66 14.42
C ALA A 47 2.38 -2.00 15.90
N LEU A 48 3.57 -1.75 16.43
CA LEU A 48 3.89 -1.98 17.85
C LEU A 48 3.18 -0.99 18.78
N GLY A 49 2.99 0.27 18.36
CA GLY A 49 2.32 1.30 19.13
C GLY A 49 0.79 1.15 19.15
N HIS A 50 0.20 0.62 18.07
CA HIS A 50 -1.24 0.40 17.94
C HIS A 50 -1.67 -1.02 18.33
N CYS A 51 -0.72 -1.93 18.59
CA CYS A 51 -1.01 -3.28 19.02
C CYS A 51 -1.71 -3.35 20.40
N GLU A 52 -3.03 -3.23 20.39
CA GLU A 52 -3.90 -3.59 21.51
C GLU A 52 -4.33 -5.06 21.45
N GLY A 53 -3.84 -5.80 20.44
CA GLY A 53 -4.21 -7.18 20.14
C GLY A 53 -3.96 -8.17 21.28
N THR A 54 -5.01 -8.89 21.65
CA THR A 54 -5.03 -9.91 22.71
C THR A 54 -4.27 -11.20 22.39
N ALA A 55 -3.76 -11.35 21.15
CA ALA A 55 -3.09 -12.57 20.66
C ALA A 55 -1.64 -12.30 20.22
N PRO A 56 -0.66 -13.13 20.67
CA PRO A 56 0.73 -12.99 20.25
C PRO A 56 0.89 -13.40 18.78
N GLY A 57 1.03 -12.41 17.89
CA GLY A 57 1.36 -12.62 16.48
C GLY A 57 0.71 -11.65 15.50
N GLU A 58 -0.42 -11.04 15.87
CA GLU A 58 -1.20 -10.23 14.92
C GLU A 58 -0.55 -8.88 14.59
N CYS A 59 0.12 -8.23 15.55
CA CYS A 59 0.62 -6.86 15.33
C CYS A 59 2.09 -6.76 14.88
N ARG A 60 2.68 -7.84 14.39
CA ARG A 60 4.12 -7.86 13.99
C ARG A 60 4.35 -8.05 12.51
N ALA A 61 3.30 -8.36 11.76
CA ALA A 61 3.41 -8.55 10.32
C ALA A 61 3.36 -7.19 9.62
N VAL A 62 4.51 -6.82 9.05
CA VAL A 62 4.62 -5.69 8.11
C VAL A 62 4.52 -6.27 6.71
N TYR A 63 3.85 -5.56 5.83
CA TYR A 63 3.65 -5.92 4.43
C TYR A 63 4.20 -4.81 3.55
N GLN A 64 4.69 -5.20 2.38
CA GLN A 64 5.08 -4.30 1.32
C GLN A 64 4.30 -4.65 0.06
N GLY A 65 3.81 -3.63 -0.61
CA GLY A 65 3.09 -3.78 -1.87
C GLY A 65 2.09 -2.66 -2.05
N THR A 66 1.03 -2.96 -2.79
CA THR A 66 -0.02 -2.03 -3.13
C THR A 66 -1.33 -2.50 -2.54
N VAL A 67 -2.09 -1.57 -2.00
CA VAL A 67 -3.48 -1.79 -1.59
C VAL A 67 -4.38 -0.94 -2.45
N ARG A 68 -5.56 -1.47 -2.76
CA ARG A 68 -6.62 -0.72 -3.41
C ARG A 68 -7.75 -0.50 -2.42
N PHE A 69 -8.14 0.76 -2.22
CA PHE A 69 -9.31 1.07 -1.42
C PHE A 69 -10.58 0.59 -2.12
N ASN A 70 -11.38 -0.21 -1.42
CA ASN A 70 -12.67 -0.67 -1.91
C ASN A 70 -13.79 0.19 -1.29
N PRO A 71 -14.49 1.03 -2.07
CA PRO A 71 -15.52 1.92 -1.54
C PRO A 71 -16.80 1.18 -1.10
N ILE A 72 -16.95 -0.10 -1.44
CA ILE A 72 -18.11 -0.92 -1.03
C ILE A 72 -17.91 -1.45 0.39
N THR A 73 -16.69 -1.87 0.72
CA THR A 73 -16.36 -2.41 2.04
C THR A 73 -15.71 -1.38 2.96
N GLU A 74 -15.30 -0.24 2.41
CA GLU A 74 -14.49 0.79 3.07
C GLU A 74 -13.14 0.26 3.59
N LEU A 75 -12.62 -0.80 2.96
CA LEU A 75 -11.38 -1.47 3.35
C LEU A 75 -10.31 -1.37 2.26
N ASN A 76 -9.05 -1.37 2.71
CA ASN A 76 -7.89 -1.55 1.83
C ASN A 76 -7.73 -3.02 1.47
N GLU A 77 -7.91 -3.36 0.20
CA GLU A 77 -7.69 -4.71 -0.34
C GLU A 77 -6.26 -4.83 -0.86
N ALA A 78 -5.52 -5.85 -0.40
CA ALA A 78 -4.20 -6.14 -0.91
C ALA A 78 -4.26 -6.57 -2.39
N LEU A 79 -3.40 -5.96 -3.20
CA LEU A 79 -3.15 -6.37 -4.58
C LEU A 79 -2.15 -7.55 -4.63
N PRO A 80 -2.02 -8.25 -5.78
CA PRO A 80 -1.18 -9.44 -5.89
C PRO A 80 0.33 -9.22 -5.67
N ASP A 81 0.80 -7.97 -5.64
CA ASP A 81 2.18 -7.60 -5.30
C ASP A 81 2.44 -7.55 -3.78
N MET A 82 1.38 -7.61 -2.96
CA MET A 82 1.48 -7.55 -1.51
C MET A 82 2.14 -8.80 -0.93
N HIS A 83 3.23 -8.58 -0.20
CA HIS A 83 3.97 -9.65 0.46
C HIS A 83 4.37 -9.24 1.88
N GLN A 84 4.40 -10.22 2.78
CA GLN A 84 4.82 -10.00 4.15
C GLN A 84 6.35 -9.85 4.20
N LEU A 85 6.83 -8.85 4.92
CA LEU A 85 8.23 -8.70 5.25
C LEU A 85 8.55 -9.52 6.49
N ASP A 86 9.48 -10.46 6.36
CA ASP A 86 10.00 -11.20 7.50
C ASP A 86 10.74 -10.30 8.49
N GLN A 87 10.69 -10.65 9.78
CA GLN A 87 11.40 -9.90 10.84
C GLN A 87 12.92 -9.83 10.60
N THR A 88 13.49 -10.82 9.90
CA THR A 88 14.91 -10.87 9.49
C THR A 88 15.22 -9.78 8.46
N SER A 89 14.30 -9.54 7.52
CA SER A 89 14.42 -8.53 6.48
C SER A 89 14.35 -7.11 7.05
N LEU A 90 13.55 -6.91 8.10
CA LEU A 90 13.46 -5.66 8.86
C LEU A 90 14.70 -5.33 9.70
N ALA A 91 15.47 -6.33 10.13
CA ALA A 91 16.68 -6.13 10.93
C ALA A 91 17.91 -5.71 10.10
N THR A 92 17.86 -5.93 8.79
CA THR A 92 18.98 -5.69 7.87
C THR A 92 18.94 -4.29 7.24
N ILE A 93 17.83 -3.58 7.39
CA ILE A 93 17.66 -2.19 6.92
C ILE A 93 18.03 -1.25 8.07
N ASN A 94 19.33 -1.17 8.38
CA ASN A 94 19.92 -0.14 9.25
C ASN A 94 21.17 0.42 8.59
#